data_AF-A0A0M0X401-F1
#
_entry.id   AF-A0A0M0X401-F1
#
_cell.length_a   1.000
_cell.length_b   1.000
_cell.length_c   1.000
_cell.angle_alpha   90.00
_cell.angle_beta   90.00
_cell.angle_gamma   90.00
#
_symmetry.space_group_name_H-M   'P 1'
#
loop_
_entity.id
_entity.type
_entity.pdbx_description
1 polymer ?
#
loop_
_entity_poly.entity_id
_entity_poly.type
_entity_poly.pdbx_seq_one_letter_code
_entity_poly.pdbx_strand_id
1 'polypeptide(L)' 'MKFVYFNDTGREVSIHPATEIHGAKCDMSTIQPLEERTFILPENTYPWVKMWDYGEERGLSILVSPQREE' A
#
# COMPACT_ATOMS: atom_id res chain seq x y z
N MET A 1 7.87 -0.42 12.15
CA MET A 1 6.39 -0.47 12.36
C MET A 1 5.79 -1.44 11.34
N LYS A 2 4.67 -2.11 11.63
CA LYS A 2 3.94 -2.93 10.65
C LYS A 2 2.59 -2.30 10.36
N PHE A 3 2.26 -2.14 9.08
CA PHE A 3 0.94 -1.72 8.62
C PHE A 3 0.32 -2.87 7.82
N VAL A 4 -0.89 -3.29 8.18
CA VAL A 4 -1.61 -4.36 7.49
C VAL A 4 -2.78 -3.73 6.75
N TYR A 5 -2.86 -3.98 5.45
CA TYR A 5 -3.98 -3.62 4.60
C TYR A 5 -4.76 -4.90 4.27
N PHE A 6 -6.08 -4.86 4.43
CA PHE A 6 -6.98 -5.91 3.97
C PHE A 6 -7.78 -5.38 2.78
N ASN A 7 -7.73 -6.08 1.65
CA ASN A 7 -8.42 -5.65 0.44
C ASN A 7 -9.92 -6.04 0.48
N ASP A 8 -10.73 -5.20 1.11
CA ASP A 8 -12.19 -5.32 1.14
C ASP A 8 -12.90 -4.61 -0.02
N THR A 9 -12.14 -4.11 -1.01
CA THR A 9 -12.68 -3.31 -2.13
C THR A 9 -13.44 -4.14 -3.17
N GLY A 10 -13.29 -5.47 -3.13
CA GLY A 10 -13.82 -6.39 -4.14
C GLY A 10 -13.13 -6.32 -5.50
N ARG A 11 -12.06 -5.53 -5.64
CA ARG A 11 -11.27 -5.35 -6.86
C ARG A 11 -9.80 -5.67 -6.58
N GLU A 12 -9.04 -5.94 -7.63
CA GLU A 12 -7.58 -6.00 -7.54
C GLU A 12 -6.99 -4.62 -7.20
N VAL A 13 -5.99 -4.59 -6.31
CA VAL A 13 -5.29 -3.36 -5.90
C VAL A 13 -3.81 -3.49 -6.23
N SER A 14 -3.33 -2.64 -7.15
CA SER A 14 -1.91 -2.52 -7.45
C SER A 14 -1.18 -1.71 -6.37
N ILE A 15 0.12 -1.95 -6.18
CA ILE A 15 0.93 -1.15 -5.25
C ILE A 15 1.75 -0.14 -6.04
N HIS A 16 1.59 1.13 -5.71
CA HIS A 16 2.31 2.22 -6.36
C HIS A 16 3.82 2.07 -6.09
N PRO A 17 4.71 2.17 -7.11
CA PRO A 17 6.16 1.94 -6.95
C PRO A 17 6.83 2.84 -5.90
N ALA A 18 6.28 4.04 -5.68
CA ALA A 18 6.76 4.94 -4.64
C ALA A 18 6.73 4.33 -3.21
N THR A 19 5.93 3.28 -2.98
CA THR A 19 5.92 2.52 -1.71
C THR A 19 7.32 2.00 -1.36
N GLU A 20 7.98 1.30 -2.29
CA GLU A 20 9.34 0.81 -2.09
C GLU A 20 10.37 1.94 -2.11
N ILE A 21 10.20 2.91 -3.01
CA ILE A 21 11.12 4.06 -3.13
C ILE A 21 11.17 4.88 -1.84
N HIS A 22 10.04 5.03 -1.15
CA HIS A 22 9.97 5.73 0.14
C HIS A 22 10.44 4.86 1.32
N GLY A 23 10.78 3.59 1.08
CA GLY A 23 11.39 2.70 2.06
C GLY A 23 10.43 1.76 2.80
N ALA A 24 9.16 1.69 2.40
CA ALA A 24 8.28 0.62 2.86
C ALA A 24 8.63 -0.69 2.14
N LYS A 25 8.68 -1.81 2.85
CA LYS A 25 8.95 -3.14 2.29
C LYS A 25 7.68 -3.99 2.32
N CYS A 26 7.32 -4.60 1.20
CA CYS A 26 6.22 -5.55 1.08
C CYS A 26 6.44 -6.47 -0.13
N ASP A 27 5.61 -7.50 -0.27
CA ASP A 27 5.37 -8.11 -1.58
C ASP A 27 4.73 -7.04 -2.49
N MET A 28 5.25 -6.86 -3.71
CA MET A 28 4.78 -5.85 -4.67
C MET A 28 3.80 -6.41 -5.72
N SER A 29 3.45 -7.70 -5.62
CA SER A 29 2.37 -8.29 -6.42
C SER A 29 1.04 -7.56 -6.19
N THR A 30 0.14 -7.63 -7.15
CA THR A 30 -1.24 -7.15 -6.98
C THR A 30 -1.88 -7.79 -5.76
N ILE A 31 -2.58 -6.99 -4.95
CA ILE A 31 -3.32 -7.46 -3.78
C ILE A 31 -4.70 -7.92 -4.26
N GLN A 32 -4.99 -9.20 -4.12
CA GLN A 32 -6.24 -9.81 -4.55
C GLN A 32 -7.40 -9.45 -3.61
N PRO A 33 -8.66 -9.52 -4.06
CA PRO A 33 -9.81 -9.34 -3.17
C PRO A 33 -9.73 -10.30 -1.96
N LEU A 34 -10.01 -9.77 -0.77
CA LEU A 34 -9.95 -10.49 0.52
C LEU A 34 -8.55 -10.98 0.90
N GLU A 35 -7.50 -10.43 0.29
CA GLU A 35 -6.10 -10.67 0.68
C GLU A 35 -5.63 -9.64 1.72
N GLU A 36 -4.82 -10.10 2.67
CA GLU A 36 -4.02 -9.23 3.54
C GLU A 36 -2.64 -8.94 2.93
N ARG A 37 -2.22 -7.68 2.98
CA ARG A 37 -0.86 -7.26 2.65
C ARG A 37 -0.21 -6.57 3.83
N THR A 38 0.94 -7.10 4.25
CA THR A 38 1.78 -6.48 5.28
C THR A 38 2.84 -5.58 4.67
N PHE A 39 2.87 -4.33 5.10
CA PHE A 39 3.90 -3.34 4.80
C PHE A 39 4.79 -3.15 6.04
N ILE A 40 6.08 -3.35 5.87
CA ILE A 40 7.10 -3.16 6.90
C ILE A 40 7.70 -1.77 6.71
N LEU A 41 7.48 -0.89 7.68
CA LEU A 41 7.97 0.48 7.67
C LEU A 41 9.25 0.62 8.50
N PRO A 42 10.16 1.55 8.12
CA PRO A 42 11.31 1.91 8.93
C PRO A 42 10.95 2.25 10.38
N GLU A 43 11.92 2.12 11.28
CA GLU A 43 11.75 2.53 12.67
C GLU A 43 11.46 4.03 12.79
N ASN A 44 10.69 4.41 13.82
CA ASN A 44 10.29 5.80 14.10
C ASN A 44 9.55 6.47 12.91
N THR A 45 8.73 5.68 12.20
CA THR A 45 7.84 6.19 11.15
C THR A 45 6.41 5.68 11.34
N TYR A 46 5.44 6.39 10.78
CA TYR A 46 4.04 5.99 10.72
C TYR A 46 3.57 5.83 9.26
N PRO A 47 2.56 4.98 8.99
CA PRO A 47 2.01 4.84 7.65
C PRO A 47 1.23 6.09 7.25
N TRP A 48 1.60 6.70 6.12
CA TRP A 48 0.72 7.57 5.36
C TRP A 48 0.23 6.82 4.13
N VAL A 49 -1.08 6.70 3.99
CA VAL A 49 -1.71 5.85 2.97
C VAL A 49 -2.50 6.72 2.02
N LYS A 50 -2.32 6.49 0.72
CA LYS A 50 -3.12 7.10 -0.33
C LYS A 50 -3.57 6.05 -1.32
N MET A 51 -4.84 6.11 -1.70
CA MET A 51 -5.43 5.22 -2.70
C MET A 51 -6.00 6.06 -3.85
N TRP A 52 -5.85 5.55 -5.06
CA TRP A 52 -6.45 6.11 -6.26
C TRP A 52 -7.34 5.08 -6.93
N ASP A 53 -8.44 5.55 -7.51
CA ASP A 53 -9.25 4.79 -8.46
C ASP A 53 -9.05 5.38 -9.85
N TYR A 54 -8.46 4.60 -10.75
CA TYR A 54 -8.25 4.99 -12.14
C TYR A 54 -9.37 4.46 -13.06
N GLY A 55 -10.49 3.98 -12.50
CA GLY A 55 -11.60 3.41 -13.23
C GLY A 55 -11.41 1.93 -13.56
N GLU A 56 -12.33 1.36 -14.32
CA GLU A 56 -12.36 -0.08 -14.62
C GLU A 56 -11.11 -0.56 -15.40
N GLU A 57 -10.61 0.24 -16.33
CA GLU A 57 -9.49 -0.14 -17.21
C GLU A 57 -8.12 -0.18 -16.51
N ARG A 58 -7.93 0.65 -15.48
CA ARG A 58 -6.62 0.86 -14.83
C ARG A 58 -6.58 0.44 -13.36
N GLY A 59 -7.74 0.15 -12.76
CA GLY A 59 -7.84 -0.44 -11.44
C GLY A 59 -7.57 0.52 -10.28
N LEU A 60 -7.50 -0.06 -9.09
CA LEU A 60 -7.13 0.63 -7.86
C LEU A 60 -5.61 0.58 -7.66
N SER A 61 -5.06 1.63 -7.05
CA SER A 61 -3.66 1.66 -6.65
C SER A 61 -3.48 2.23 -5.25
N ILE A 62 -2.69 1.56 -4.42
CA ILE A 62 -2.35 1.99 -3.06
C ILE A 62 -0.88 2.43 -2.99
N LEU A 63 -0.63 3.57 -2.35
CA LEU A 63 0.67 4.01 -1.89
C LEU A 63 0.71 3.95 -0.36
N VAL A 64 1.70 3.25 0.18
CA VAL A 64 2.04 3.30 1.60
C VAL A 64 3.39 3.98 1.74
N SER A 65 3.41 5.18 2.31
CA SER A 65 4.61 5.98 2.50
C SER A 65 4.92 6.11 3.99
N PRO A 66 6.10 5.70 4.48
CA PRO A 66 6.51 6.01 5.84
C PRO A 66 6.70 7.52 5.98
N GLN A 67 6.16 8.10 7.05
CA GLN A 67 6.34 9.51 7.42
C GLN A 67 6.94 9.62 8.82
N ARG A 68 7.58 10.75 9.10
CA ARG A 68 8.04 11.12 10.44
C ARG A 68 7.17 12.26 10.96
N GLU A 69 7.04 12.37 12.28
CA GLU A 69 6.51 13.61 12.86
C GLU A 69 7.55 14.71 12.62
N GLU A 70 7.11 15.86 12.14
CA GLU A 70 7.94 17.08 12.03
C GLU A 70 8.12 17.73 13.39
#